data_AF-A0AA90ZB23-F1
#
_entry.id   AF-A0AA90ZB23-F1
#
_cell.length_a   1.000
_cell.length_b   1.000
_cell.length_c   1.000
_cell.angle_alpha   90.00
_cell.angle_beta   90.00
_cell.angle_gamma   90.00
#
_symmetry.space_group_name_H-M   'P 1'
#
loop_
_entity.id
_entity.type
_entity.pdbx_description
1 polymer ?
#
loop_
_entity_poly.entity_id
_entity_poly.type
_entity_poly.pdbx_seq_one_letter_code
_entity_poly.pdbx_strand_id
1 'polypeptide(L)' 'MAQQIQEITQRLDEIIVSVSAVVLLILWIPVALGFFSSDESRKIEARYRLKNAVIGTFIYILAASGLVYAIFNFIVTGS' A
#
# COMPACT_ATOMS: atom_id res chain seq x y z
N MET A 1 10.64 -6.89 -28.91
CA MET A 1 9.95 -7.62 -27.83
C MET A 1 10.46 -7.23 -26.44
N ALA A 2 11.76 -7.30 -26.14
CA ALA A 2 12.27 -6.94 -24.81
C ALA A 2 11.95 -5.49 -24.36
N GLN A 3 12.11 -4.49 -25.25
CA GLN A 3 11.77 -3.10 -24.94
C GLN A 3 10.28 -2.88 -24.62
N GLN A 4 9.39 -3.57 -25.34
CA GLN A 4 7.95 -3.42 -25.14
C GLN A 4 7.49 -4.02 -23.81
N ILE A 5 8.07 -5.16 -23.40
CA ILE A 5 7.82 -5.75 -22.08
C ILE A 5 8.33 -4.80 -21.00
N GLN A 6 9.53 -4.23 -21.17
CA GLN A 6 10.12 -3.31 -20.20
C GLN A 6 9.27 -2.05 -20.00
N GLU A 7 8.71 -1.49 -21.08
CA GLU A 7 7.82 -0.33 -21.02
C GLU A 7 6.49 -0.64 -20.32
N ILE A 8 5.90 -1.81 -20.59
CA ILE A 8 4.66 -2.28 -19.95
C ILE A 8 4.90 -2.50 -18.45
N THR A 9 6.02 -3.13 -18.08
CA THR A 9 6.40 -3.37 -16.69
C THR A 9 6.58 -2.06 -15.91
N GLN A 10 7.26 -1.07 -16.49
CA GLN A 10 7.44 0.24 -15.84
C GLN A 10 6.12 0.93 -15.55
N ARG A 11 5.18 0.92 -16.51
CA ARG A 11 3.85 1.50 -16.31
C ARG A 11 3.05 0.76 -15.24
N LEU A 12 3.15 -0.57 -15.20
CA LEU A 12 2.54 -1.38 -14.16
C LEU A 12 3.09 -1.02 -12.77
N ASP A 13 4.41 -0.92 -12.63
CA ASP A 13 5.04 -0.52 -11.37
C ASP A 13 4.57 0.86 -10.92
N GLU A 14 4.50 1.83 -11.84
CA GLU A 14 4.04 3.19 -11.54
C GLU A 14 2.56 3.22 -11.07
N ILE A 15 1.70 2.43 -11.72
CA ILE A 15 0.29 2.28 -11.29
C ILE A 15 0.21 1.61 -9.92
N ILE A 16 0.96 0.53 -9.69
CA ILE A 16 0.95 -0.19 -8.41
C ILE A 16 1.42 0.73 -7.28
N VAL A 17 2.50 1.49 -7.50
CA VAL A 17 3.05 2.42 -6.50
C VAL A 17 2.06 3.54 -6.21
N SER A 18 1.44 4.14 -7.22
CA SER A 18 0.47 5.23 -7.03
C SER A 18 -0.79 4.76 -6.28
N VAL A 19 -1.36 3.61 -6.65
CA VAL A 19 -2.51 3.02 -5.93
C VAL A 19 -2.12 2.66 -4.50
N SER A 20 -0.92 2.10 -4.29
CA SER A 20 -0.41 1.79 -2.95
C SER A 20 -0.31 3.02 -2.06
N ALA A 21 0.19 4.13 -2.60
CA ALA A 21 0.28 5.38 -1.87
C ALA A 21 -1.10 5.88 -1.40
N VAL A 22 -2.13 5.79 -2.23
CA VAL A 22 -3.50 6.18 -1.88
C VAL A 22 -4.07 5.29 -0.76
N VAL A 23 -3.91 3.97 -0.88
CA VAL A 23 -4.40 3.02 0.14
C VAL A 23 -3.73 3.27 1.50
N LEU A 24 -2.40 3.45 1.50
CA LEU A 24 -1.66 3.74 2.73
C LEU A 24 -2.05 5.10 3.31
N LEU A 25 -2.26 6.13 2.48
CA LEU A 25 -2.72 7.43 2.95
C LEU A 25 -4.05 7.34 3.68
N ILE A 26 -5.05 6.66 3.11
CA ILE A 26 -6.38 6.51 3.73
C ILE A 26 -6.26 5.88 5.13
N LEU A 27 -5.37 4.90 5.27
CA LEU A 27 -5.13 4.19 6.51
C LEU A 27 -4.43 5.05 7.58
N TRP A 28 -3.48 5.88 7.17
CA TRP A 28 -2.64 6.69 8.08
C TRP A 28 -3.20 8.08 8.41
N ILE A 29 -4.05 8.66 7.55
CA ILE A 29 -4.69 9.97 7.80
C ILE A 29 -5.36 10.05 9.18
N PRO A 30 -6.26 9.13 9.61
CA PRO A 30 -6.92 9.24 10.91
C PRO A 30 -5.93 9.10 12.08
N VAL A 31 -4.84 8.33 11.90
CA VAL A 31 -3.78 8.22 12.91
C VAL A 31 -3.06 9.55 13.06
N ALA A 32 -2.70 10.20 11.95
CA ALA A 32 -2.04 11.50 11.96
C ALA A 32 -2.93 12.58 12.60
N LEU A 33 -4.20 12.66 12.22
CA LEU A 33 -5.15 13.62 12.78
C LEU A 33 -5.32 13.46 14.29
N GLY A 34 -5.36 12.22 14.79
CA GLY A 34 -5.45 11.96 16.23
C GLY A 34 -4.14 12.22 16.97
N PHE A 35 -2.99 11.92 16.36
CA PHE A 35 -1.67 12.09 16.98
C PHE A 35 -1.28 13.56 17.13
N PHE A 36 -1.60 14.40 16.15
CA PHE A 36 -1.33 15.85 16.16
C PHE A 36 -2.44 16.68 16.82
N SER A 37 -3.52 16.05 17.30
CA SER A 37 -4.57 16.73 18.05
C SER A 37 -4.06 17.26 19.39
N SER A 38 -4.61 18.39 19.87
CA SER A 38 -4.35 18.93 21.21
C SER A 38 -5.12 18.19 22.32
N ASP A 39 -6.17 17.44 21.96
CA ASP A 39 -6.98 16.65 22.87
C ASP A 39 -6.29 15.32 23.27
N GLU A 40 -6.10 15.12 24.57
CA GLU A 40 -5.47 13.92 25.16
C GLU A 40 -6.25 12.63 24.82
N SER A 41 -7.57 12.68 24.80
CA SER A 41 -8.42 11.53 24.45
C SER A 41 -8.16 11.07 23.02
N ARG A 42 -8.04 12.03 22.10
CA ARG A 42 -7.76 11.76 20.67
C ARG A 42 -6.36 11.20 20.46
N LYS A 43 -5.37 11.63 21.26
CA LYS A 43 -4.02 11.05 21.23
C LYS A 43 -3.99 9.59 21.71
N ILE A 44 -4.77 9.26 22.74
CA ILE A 44 -4.87 7.88 23.24
C ILE A 44 -5.51 6.98 22.17
N GLU A 45 -6.60 7.44 21.55
CA GLU A 45 -7.25 6.72 20.46
C GLU A 45 -6.30 6.54 19.26
N ALA A 46 -5.52 7.57 18.93
CA ALA A 46 -4.52 7.51 17.86
C ALA A 46 -3.45 6.42 18.09
N ARG A 47 -3.02 6.21 19.34
CA ARG A 47 -2.07 5.13 19.69
C ARG A 47 -2.66 3.74 19.47
N TYR A 48 -3.96 3.57 19.71
CA TYR A 48 -4.64 2.32 19.41
C TYR A 48 -4.77 2.12 17.89
N ARG A 49 -5.23 3.14 17.17
CA ARG A 49 -5.34 3.12 15.71
C ARG A 49 -3.98 2.92 15.01
N LEU A 50 -2.89 3.42 15.60
CA LEU A 50 -1.53 3.20 15.10
C LEU A 50 -1.20 1.72 15.00
N LYS A 51 -1.54 0.91 16.01
CA LYS A 51 -1.31 -0.55 15.98
C LYS A 51 -2.08 -1.19 14.82
N ASN A 52 -3.34 -0.81 14.67
CA ASN A 52 -4.20 -1.32 13.59
C ASN A 52 -3.69 -0.89 12.20
N ALA A 53 -3.20 0.34 12.07
CA ALA A 53 -2.59 0.84 10.84
C ALA A 53 -1.29 0.12 10.50
N VAL A 54 -0.42 -0.15 11.49
CA VAL A 54 0.80 -0.93 11.25
C VAL A 54 0.46 -2.35 10.80
N ILE A 55 -0.47 -3.03 11.48
CA ILE A 55 -0.92 -4.37 11.10
C ILE A 55 -1.55 -4.36 9.71
N GLY A 56 -2.43 -3.39 9.42
CA GLY A 56 -3.07 -3.25 8.11
C GLY A 56 -2.06 -2.99 7.00
N THR A 57 -1.03 -2.18 7.25
CA THR A 57 0.08 -1.95 6.31
C THR A 57 0.84 -3.25 6.03
N PHE A 58 1.11 -4.06 7.05
CA PHE A 58 1.81 -5.33 6.88
C PHE A 58 0.99 -6.33 6.04
N ILE A 59 -0.29 -6.48 6.35
CA ILE A 59 -1.22 -7.33 5.58
C ILE A 59 -1.31 -6.84 4.14
N TYR A 60 -1.39 -5.52 3.93
CA TYR A 60 -1.43 -4.91 2.62
C TYR A 60 -0.17 -5.24 1.80
N ILE A 61 1.02 -5.12 2.39
CA ILE A 61 2.29 -5.43 1.70
C ILE A 61 2.34 -6.90 1.28
N LEU A 62 1.91 -7.83 2.14
CA LEU A 62 1.85 -9.24 1.79
C LEU A 62 0.89 -9.50 0.63
N ALA A 63 -0.31 -8.91 0.67
CA ALA A 63 -1.30 -9.05 -0.38
C ALA A 63 -0.82 -8.43 -1.71
N ALA A 64 -0.28 -7.22 -1.66
CA ALA A 64 0.24 -6.51 -2.82
C ALA A 64 1.41 -7.29 -3.45
N SER A 65 2.34 -7.80 -2.65
CA SER A 65 3.48 -8.59 -3.15
C SER A 65 3.02 -9.87 -3.85
N GLY A 66 2.03 -10.57 -3.28
CA GLY A 66 1.43 -11.76 -3.91
C GLY A 66 0.72 -11.43 -5.21
N LEU A 67 -0.02 -10.33 -5.26
CA LEU A 67 -0.72 -9.85 -6.45
C LEU A 67 0.27 -9.46 -7.55
N VAL A 68 1.32 -8.71 -7.21
CA VAL A 68 2.40 -8.35 -8.14
C VAL A 68 3.04 -9.62 -8.71
N TYR A 69 3.44 -10.57 -7.86
CA TYR A 69 4.01 -11.83 -8.32
C TYR A 69 3.07 -12.58 -9.28
N ALA A 70 1.78 -12.67 -8.97
CA ALA A 70 0.80 -13.33 -9.83
C ALA A 70 0.68 -12.65 -11.21
N ILE A 71 0.64 -11.31 -11.26
CA ILE A 71 0.59 -10.55 -12.52
C ILE A 71 1.87 -10.80 -13.35
N PHE A 72 3.04 -10.67 -12.73
CA PHE A 72 4.30 -10.89 -13.44
C PHE A 72 4.45 -12.33 -13.92
N ASN A 73 4.10 -13.30 -13.08
CA ASN A 73 4.11 -14.70 -13.47
C ASN A 73 3.16 -14.94 -14.65
N PHE A 74 1.93 -14.43 -14.61
CA PHE A 74 0.97 -14.50 -15.72
C PHE A 74 1.55 -13.95 -17.03
N ILE A 75 2.17 -12.77 -16.99
CA ILE A 75 2.80 -12.14 -18.17
C ILE A 75 3.94 -13.00 -18.73
N VAL A 76 4.76 -13.59 -17.86
CA VAL A 76 5.94 -14.39 -18.26
C VAL A 76 5.54 -15.79 -18.76
N THR A 77 4.60 -16.46 -18.09
CA THR A 77 4.17 -17.82 -18.45
C THR A 77 3.09 -17.86 -19.53
N GLY A 78 2.39 -16.75 -19.79
CA GLY A 78 1.39 -16.62 -20.85
C GLY A 78 0.14 -17.49 -20.69
N SER A 79 -0.12 -17.97 -19.47
CA SER A 79 -1.25 -18.83 -19.08
C SER A 79 -2.30 -18.03 -18.34
#